data_AF-A0A1V3WK38-F1
#
_entry.id   AF-A0A1V3WK38-F1
#
_cell.length_a   1.000
_cell.length_b   1.000
_cell.length_c   1.000
_cell.angle_alpha   90.00
_cell.angle_beta   90.00
_cell.angle_gamma   90.00
#
_symmetry.space_group_name_H-M   'P 1'
#
loop_
_entity.id
_entity.type
_entity.pdbx_description
1 polymer ?
#
loop_
_entity_poly.entity_id
_entity_poly.type
_entity_poly.pdbx_seq_one_letter_code
_entity_poly.pdbx_strand_id
1 'polypeptide(L)'
;MEPVPECQSPLFLHVDASNPQRVRLHFSAPAEAPTTRGFASILAAGLDGQPAADILAVPEDFYAELGLAALISPLRLRGMSAMLARIKRRLRETA
;
A
#
# COMPACT_ATOMS: atom_id res chain seq x y z
N MET A 1 13.65 -3.49 -2.49
CA MET A 1 12.52 -2.91 -1.73
C MET A 1 12.75 -1.41 -1.61
N GLU A 2 11.71 -0.60 -1.79
CA GLU A 2 11.75 0.87 -1.68
C GLU A 2 11.21 1.34 -0.31
N PRO A 3 11.80 2.37 0.33
CA PRO A 3 11.28 2.91 1.58
C PRO A 3 10.04 3.80 1.36
N VAL A 4 9.19 3.86 2.39
CA VAL A 4 8.00 4.72 2.45
C VAL A 4 8.14 5.70 3.64
N PRO A 5 8.92 6.78 3.50
CA PRO A 5 9.23 7.71 4.60
C PRO A 5 8.00 8.48 5.14
N GLU A 6 6.88 8.45 4.43
CA GLU A 6 5.61 9.02 4.88
C GLU A 6 4.99 8.19 6.02
N CYS A 7 5.39 6.93 6.17
CA CYS A 7 5.12 6.18 7.38
C CYS A 7 6.02 6.71 8.50
N GLN A 8 5.43 7.05 9.65
CA GLN A 8 6.20 7.49 10.83
C GLN A 8 7.08 6.38 11.43
N SER A 9 6.97 5.15 10.92
CA SER A 9 7.82 4.01 11.25
C SER A 9 8.43 3.45 9.96
N PRO A 10 9.63 2.84 10.02
CA PRO A 10 10.26 2.24 8.85
C PRO A 10 9.33 1.23 8.16
N LEU A 11 8.98 1.52 6.91
CA LEU A 11 8.24 0.62 6.04
C LEU A 11 8.98 0.52 4.71
N PHE A 12 9.13 -0.71 4.24
CA PHE A 12 9.64 -1.02 2.92
C PHE A 12 8.60 -1.80 2.12
N LEU A 13 8.49 -1.45 0.83
CA LEU A 13 7.58 -2.06 -0.13
C LEU A 13 8.37 -2.64 -1.30
N HIS A 14 7.91 -3.75 -1.86
CA HIS A 14 8.30 -4.20 -3.19
C HIS A 14 7.07 -4.70 -3.94
N VAL A 15 7.04 -4.34 -5.23
CA VAL A 15 6.00 -4.73 -6.18
C VAL A 15 6.68 -5.58 -7.25
N ASP A 16 6.30 -6.84 -7.34
CA ASP A 16 6.65 -7.71 -8.46
C ASP A 16 5.45 -7.76 -9.41
N ALA A 17 5.65 -7.16 -10.59
CA ALA A 17 4.68 -7.05 -11.66
C ALA A 17 5.12 -7.82 -12.92
N SER A 18 6.01 -8.80 -12.78
CA SER A 18 6.46 -9.67 -13.88
C SER A 18 5.29 -10.40 -14.57
N ASN A 19 4.21 -10.67 -13.84
CA ASN A 19 2.92 -11.10 -14.37
C ASN A 19 1.84 -10.04 -14.08
N PRO A 20 1.42 -9.23 -15.07
CA PRO A 20 0.42 -8.18 -14.89
C PRO A 20 -0.96 -8.68 -14.44
N GLN A 21 -1.29 -9.97 -14.63
CA GLN A 21 -2.54 -10.58 -14.22
C GLN A 21 -2.50 -11.08 -12.77
N ARG A 22 -1.31 -11.10 -12.14
CA ARG A 22 -1.12 -11.56 -10.76
C ARG A 22 0.06 -10.85 -10.12
N VAL A 23 -0.14 -9.60 -9.72
CA VAL A 23 0.88 -8.77 -9.06
C VAL A 23 1.17 -9.33 -7.66
N ARG A 24 2.45 -9.36 -7.25
CA ARG A 24 2.85 -9.74 -5.89
C ARG A 24 3.33 -8.53 -5.10
N LEU A 25 2.82 -8.37 -3.90
CA LEU A 25 3.16 -7.27 -3.00
C LEU A 25 3.90 -7.78 -1.76
N HIS A 26 5.04 -7.18 -1.47
CA HIS A 26 5.86 -7.53 -0.32
C HIS A 26 6.06 -6.30 0.57
N PHE A 27 5.72 -6.43 1.84
CA PHE A 27 5.87 -5.37 2.84
C PHE A 27 6.81 -5.83 3.95
N SER A 28 7.62 -4.91 4.47
CA SER A 28 8.44 -5.10 5.66
C SER A 28 8.30 -3.90 6.58
N ALA A 29 7.88 -4.14 7.81
CA ALA A 29 7.77 -3.15 8.87
C ALA A 29 8.10 -3.83 10.22
N PRO A 30 8.67 -3.09 11.18
CA PRO A 30 9.09 -3.65 12.46
C PRO A 30 7.88 -4.00 13.35
N ALA A 31 8.08 -4.89 14.32
CA ALA A 31 7.00 -5.47 15.11
C ALA A 31 6.29 -4.42 15.98
N GLU A 32 7.03 -3.43 16.46
CA GLU A 32 6.60 -2.31 17.30
C GLU A 32 5.80 -1.23 16.54
N ALA A 33 5.58 -1.36 15.23
CA ALA A 33 4.82 -0.42 14.41
C ALA A 33 3.42 -0.98 14.04
N PRO A 34 2.48 -1.16 15.00
CA PRO A 34 1.22 -1.87 14.77
C PRO A 34 0.33 -1.19 13.74
N THR A 35 0.26 0.15 13.73
CA THR A 35 -0.57 0.88 12.75
C THR A 35 -0.02 0.75 11.33
N THR A 36 1.29 0.93 11.15
CA THR A 36 1.96 0.77 9.86
C THR A 36 1.80 -0.65 9.31
N ARG A 37 1.98 -1.66 10.18
CA ARG A 37 1.71 -3.06 9.84
C ARG A 37 0.25 -3.28 9.47
N GLY A 38 -0.69 -2.69 10.22
CA GLY A 38 -2.13 -2.75 9.91
C GLY A 38 -2.45 -2.24 8.51
N PHE A 39 -1.92 -1.08 8.13
CA PHE A 39 -2.10 -0.54 6.78
C PHE A 39 -1.49 -1.42 5.69
N ALA A 40 -0.27 -1.92 5.91
CA ALA A 40 0.36 -2.86 5.00
C ALA A 40 -0.46 -4.17 4.87
N SER A 41 -1.05 -4.66 5.97
CA SER A 41 -1.92 -5.84 5.97
C SER A 41 -3.23 -5.61 5.21
N ILE A 42 -3.85 -4.43 5.33
CA ILE A 42 -5.06 -4.07 4.56
C ILE A 42 -4.75 -4.08 3.06
N LEU A 43 -3.66 -3.44 2.65
CA LEU A 43 -3.23 -3.40 1.25
C LEU A 43 -2.85 -4.79 0.74
N ALA A 44 -2.10 -5.57 1.52
CA ALA A 44 -1.74 -6.94 1.14
C ALA A 44 -2.99 -7.82 0.97
N ALA A 45 -3.94 -7.77 1.91
CA ALA A 45 -5.16 -8.56 1.85
C ALA A 45 -6.06 -8.18 0.66
N GLY A 46 -6.13 -6.89 0.32
CA GLY A 46 -6.98 -6.41 -0.77
C GLY A 46 -6.34 -6.49 -2.17
N LEU A 47 -5.01 -6.37 -2.26
CA LEU A 47 -4.33 -6.12 -3.54
C LEU A 47 -3.32 -7.21 -3.94
N ASP A 48 -2.77 -7.99 -3.00
CA ASP A 48 -1.81 -9.03 -3.36
C ASP A 48 -2.48 -10.12 -4.21
N GLY A 49 -1.88 -10.45 -5.34
CA GLY A 49 -2.40 -11.41 -6.31
C GLY A 49 -3.46 -10.83 -7.27
N GLN A 50 -3.88 -9.58 -7.11
CA GLN A 50 -4.82 -8.95 -8.03
C GLN A 50 -4.14 -8.56 -9.36
N PRO A 51 -4.90 -8.45 -10.47
CA PRO A 51 -4.41 -7.87 -11.71
C PRO A 51 -3.98 -6.41 -11.54
N ALA A 52 -2.98 -5.98 -12.30
CA ALA A 52 -2.46 -4.61 -12.26
C ALA A 52 -3.56 -3.57 -12.59
N ALA A 53 -4.46 -3.88 -13.53
CA ALA A 53 -5.58 -3.01 -13.89
C ALA A 53 -6.51 -2.74 -12.70
N ASP A 54 -6.83 -3.78 -11.92
CA ASP A 54 -7.72 -3.68 -10.76
C ASP A 54 -7.07 -2.87 -9.65
N ILE A 55 -5.77 -3.11 -9.38
CA ILE A 55 -5.00 -2.34 -8.40
C ILE A 55 -4.93 -0.85 -8.81
N LEU A 56 -4.75 -0.56 -10.10
CA LEU A 56 -4.71 0.81 -10.62
C LEU A 56 -6.06 1.53 -10.49
N ALA A 57 -7.17 0.79 -10.52
CA ALA A 57 -8.52 1.32 -10.39
C ALA A 57 -8.92 1.71 -8.95
N VAL A 58 -8.24 1.18 -7.93
CA VAL A 58 -8.55 1.48 -6.51
C VAL A 58 -8.36 2.98 -6.20
N PRO A 59 -9.37 3.73 -5.75
CA PRO A 59 -9.22 5.15 -5.43
C PRO A 59 -8.10 5.42 -4.41
N GLU A 60 -7.40 6.55 -4.53
CA GLU A 60 -6.29 6.87 -3.61
C GLU A 60 -6.77 7.16 -2.18
N ASP A 61 -8.05 7.51 -2.03
CA ASP A 61 -8.75 7.83 -0.79
C ASP A 61 -9.67 6.70 -0.30
N PHE A 62 -9.52 5.47 -0.79
CA PHE A 62 -10.36 4.31 -0.40
C PHE A 62 -10.44 4.08 1.12
N TYR A 63 -9.46 4.54 1.89
CA TYR A 63 -9.47 4.48 3.35
C TYR A 63 -10.60 5.32 3.98
N ALA A 64 -11.15 6.30 3.27
CA ALA A 64 -12.33 7.05 3.69
C ALA A 64 -13.57 6.16 3.67
N GLU A 65 -13.76 5.36 2.61
CA GLU A 65 -14.87 4.40 2.51
C GLU A 65 -14.75 3.27 3.55
N LEU A 66 -13.52 2.90 3.93
CA LEU A 66 -13.27 1.99 5.05
C LEU A 66 -13.49 2.62 6.44
N GLY A 67 -13.85 3.90 6.53
CA GLY A 67 -14.08 4.61 7.79
C GLY A 67 -12.80 4.93 8.59
N LEU A 68 -11.61 4.69 8.03
CA LEU A 68 -10.34 4.90 8.74
C LEU A 68 -10.05 6.38 8.96
N ALA A 69 -10.59 7.27 8.12
CA ALA A 69 -10.46 8.71 8.25
C ALA A 69 -11.01 9.26 9.59
N ALA A 70 -11.98 8.58 10.20
CA ALA A 70 -12.54 8.97 11.50
C ALA A 70 -11.74 8.43 12.70
N LEU A 71 -10.92 7.39 12.49
CA LEU A 71 -10.24 6.65 13.57
C LEU A 71 -8.74 6.94 13.63
N ILE A 72 -8.15 7.34 12.51
CA ILE A 72 -6.71 7.52 12.37
C ILE A 72 -6.39 8.96 11.95
N SER A 73 -5.33 9.53 12.53
CA SER A 73 -4.93 10.90 12.21
C SER A 73 -4.52 11.06 10.74
N PRO A 74 -4.74 12.24 10.13
CA PRO A 74 -4.35 12.51 8.74
C PRO A 74 -2.86 12.22 8.48
N LEU A 75 -1.99 12.51 9.45
CA LEU A 75 -0.55 12.26 9.34
C LEU A 75 -0.22 10.77 9.17
N ARG A 76 -0.94 9.87 9.86
CA ARG A 76 -0.74 8.43 9.74
C ARG A 76 -1.33 7.91 8.42
N LEU A 77 -2.49 8.41 8.01
CA LEU A 77 -3.13 8.04 6.75
C LEU A 77 -2.27 8.37 5.52
N ARG A 78 -1.48 9.44 5.57
CA ARG A 78 -0.47 9.74 4.53
C ARG A 78 0.44 8.55 4.23
N GLY A 79 0.81 7.75 5.22
CA GLY A 79 1.62 6.54 5.03
C GLY A 79 0.88 5.51 4.16
N MET A 80 -0.40 5.28 4.42
CA MET A 80 -1.26 4.37 3.65
C MET A 80 -1.46 4.85 2.20
N SER A 81 -1.77 6.14 2.01
CA SER A 81 -1.87 6.74 0.67
C SER A 81 -0.54 6.62 -0.08
N ALA A 82 0.57 6.88 0.61
CA ALA A 82 1.91 6.82 0.04
C ALA A 82 2.34 5.40 -0.37
N MET A 83 1.88 4.36 0.35
CA MET A 83 2.04 2.97 -0.07
C MET A 83 1.30 2.70 -1.38
N LEU A 84 0.00 3.01 -1.44
CA LEU A 84 -0.81 2.76 -2.64
C LEU A 84 -0.29 3.53 -3.85
N ALA A 85 0.06 4.80 -3.68
CA ALA A 85 0.64 5.62 -4.75
C ALA A 85 1.93 5.02 -5.32
N ARG A 86 2.81 4.48 -4.45
CA ARG A 86 4.02 3.77 -4.88
C ARG A 86 3.69 2.49 -5.64
N ILE A 87 2.75 1.68 -5.15
CA ILE A 87 2.29 0.47 -5.84
C ILE A 87 1.86 0.82 -7.26
N LYS A 88 0.94 1.79 -7.39
CA LYS A 88 0.42 2.23 -8.68
C LYS A 88 1.50 2.79 -9.60
N ARG A 89 2.45 3.57 -9.07
CA ARG A 89 3.57 4.09 -9.86
C ARG A 89 4.40 2.94 -10.45
N ARG A 90 4.77 1.95 -9.63
CA ARG A 90 5.55 0.77 -10.09
C ARG A 90 4.82 -0.01 -11.18
N LEU A 91 3.50 -0.17 -11.05
CA LEU A 91 2.69 -0.84 -12.06
C LEU A 91 2.66 -0.07 -13.39
N ARG A 92 2.60 1.27 -13.36
CA ARG A 92 2.67 2.10 -14.57
C ARG A 92 4.04 2.10 -15.23
N GLU A 93 5.11 1.94 -14.47
CA GLU A 93 6.48 1.87 -14.99
C GLU A 93 6.83 0.51 -15.63
N THR A 94 6.09 -0.54 -15.29
CA THR A 94 6.35 -1.92 -15.74
C THR A 94 5.41 -2.36 -16.87
N ALA A 95 4.34 -1.61 -17.14
CA ALA A 95 3.40 -1.82 -18.24
C ALA A 95 3.96 -1.28 -19.57
#